data_AF-A0A918LV90-F1
#
_entry.id   AF-A0A918LV90-F1
#
_cell.length_a   1.000
_cell.length_b   1.000
_cell.length_c   1.000
_cell.angle_alpha   90.00
_cell.angle_beta   90.00
_cell.angle_gamma   90.00
#
_symmetry.space_group_name_H-M   'P 1'
#
loop_
_entity.id
_entity.type
_entity.pdbx_description
1 polymer ?
#
loop_
_entity_poly.entity_id
_entity_poly.type
_entity_poly.pdbx_seq_one_letter_code
_entity_poly.pdbx_strand_id
1 'polypeptide(L)' 'MHYGPLLGTPGVELRRHGTTLYNSLYRADDQMLVNAHVWGVNAYGAPVWHLRRNGAGGMFDTYAASFDAVWETARPVER' A
#
# COMPACT_ATOMS: atom_id res chain seq x y z
N MET A 1 3.17 -16.98 -7.75
CA MET A 1 2.89 -15.77 -6.95
C MET A 1 1.47 -15.84 -6.42
N HIS A 2 1.20 -15.48 -5.16
CA HIS A 2 -0.16 -15.54 -4.58
C HIS A 2 -1.20 -14.75 -5.38
N TYR A 3 -0.81 -13.65 -6.02
CA TYR A 3 -1.70 -12.81 -6.83
C TYR A 3 -1.82 -13.21 -8.31
N GLY A 4 -1.21 -14.33 -8.74
CA GLY A 4 -1.25 -14.78 -10.13
C GLY A 4 -2.65 -14.88 -10.76
N PRO A 5 -3.69 -15.36 -10.04
CA PRO A 5 -5.05 -15.41 -10.56
C PRO A 5 -5.68 -14.04 -10.89
N LEU A 6 -5.14 -12.94 -10.35
CA LEU A 6 -5.66 -11.59 -10.61
C LEU A 6 -5.10 -10.97 -11.90
N LEU A 7 -4.04 -11.54 -12.49
CA LEU A 7 -3.45 -11.05 -13.73
C LEU A 7 -4.49 -11.07 -14.87
N GLY A 8 -4.69 -9.92 -15.51
CA GLY A 8 -5.66 -9.75 -16.60
C GLY A 8 -7.11 -9.54 -16.17
N THR A 9 -7.39 -9.43 -14.86
CA THR A 9 -8.72 -9.06 -14.37
C THR A 9 -9.02 -7.59 -14.71
N PRO A 10 -10.14 -7.26 -15.38
CA PRO A 10 -10.48 -5.88 -15.68
C PRO A 10 -10.52 -5.01 -14.42
N GLY A 11 -9.81 -3.88 -14.45
CA GLY A 11 -9.72 -2.95 -13.32
C GLY A 11 -8.69 -3.32 -12.24
N VAL A 12 -7.89 -4.38 -12.43
CA VAL A 12 -6.80 -4.74 -11.50
C VAL A 12 -5.45 -4.56 -12.17
N GLU A 13 -4.60 -3.74 -11.56
CA GLU A 13 -3.18 -3.62 -11.92
C GLU A 13 -2.30 -4.29 -10.87
N LEU A 14 -1.28 -5.03 -11.33
CA LEU A 14 -0.29 -5.66 -10.47
C LEU A 14 1.11 -5.16 -10.85
N ARG A 15 1.83 -4.65 -9.86
CA ARG A 15 3.21 -4.17 -10.03
C ARG A 15 4.12 -4.69 -8.92
N ARG A 16 5.41 -4.75 -9.21
CA ARG A 16 6.48 -5.16 -8.29
C ARG A 16 7.47 -4.02 -8.12
N HIS A 17 7.78 -3.68 -6.87
CA HIS A 17 8.82 -2.73 -6.48
C HIS A 17 9.86 -3.43 -5.60
N GLY A 18 11.04 -2.81 -5.45
CA GLY A 18 12.15 -3.31 -4.63
C GLY A 18 12.48 -2.42 -3.42
N THR A 19 11.62 -1.46 -3.10
CA THR A 19 11.82 -0.56 -1.96
C THR A 19 11.69 -1.30 -0.63
N THR A 20 12.28 -0.73 0.42
CA THR A 20 12.10 -1.24 1.79
C THR A 20 10.64 -1.18 2.20
N LEU A 21 10.12 -2.29 2.74
CA LEU A 21 8.76 -2.37 3.24
C LEU A 21 8.71 -1.86 4.69
N TYR A 22 8.37 -0.57 4.88
CA TYR A 22 8.15 0.03 6.20
C TYR A 22 6.71 -0.12 6.71
N ASN A 23 5.77 -0.29 5.79
CA ASN A 23 4.36 -0.49 6.07
C ASN A 23 3.67 -1.18 4.89
N SER A 24 2.49 -1.72 5.15
CA SER A 24 1.49 -2.04 4.13
C SER A 24 0.38 -0.99 4.18
N LEU A 25 -0.04 -0.52 3.00
CA LEU A 25 -1.10 0.48 2.85
C LEU A 25 -2.30 -0.13 2.13
N TYR A 26 -3.49 0.10 2.66
CA TYR A 26 -4.75 -0.21 2.00
C TYR A 26 -5.57 1.06 1.96
N ARG A 27 -5.91 1.54 0.76
CA ARG A 27 -6.66 2.78 0.56
C ARG A 27 -7.96 2.49 -0.17
N ALA A 28 -9.04 3.10 0.32
CA ALA A 28 -10.32 3.19 -0.37
C ALA A 28 -10.88 4.60 -0.13
N ASP A 29 -11.11 5.34 -1.22
CA ASP A 29 -11.58 6.74 -1.17
C ASP A 29 -10.69 7.62 -0.26
N ASP A 30 -11.31 8.20 0.78
CA ASP A 30 -10.70 9.04 1.82
C ASP A 30 -10.37 8.26 3.11
N GLN A 31 -10.30 6.93 3.03
CA GLN A 31 -9.99 6.02 4.13
C GLN A 31 -8.69 5.27 3.82
N MET A 32 -7.82 5.13 4.82
CA MET A 32 -6.58 4.37 4.69
C MET A 32 -6.30 3.56 5.95
N LEU A 33 -5.91 2.30 5.75
CA LEU A 33 -5.35 1.44 6.79
C LEU A 33 -3.84 1.36 6.59
N VAL A 34 -3.10 1.73 7.63
CA VAL A 34 -1.64 1.68 7.66
C VAL A 34 -1.20 0.60 8.64
N ASN A 35 -0.63 -0.48 8.13
CA ASN A 35 0.00 -1.51 8.96
C ASN A 35 1.49 -1.25 9.01
N ALA A 36 1.93 -0.53 10.05
CA ALA A 36 3.34 -0.18 10.24
C ALA A 36 4.12 -1.36 10.83
N HIS A 37 5.35 -1.59 10.34
CA HIS A 37 6.22 -2.61 10.92
C HIS A 37 6.70 -2.20 12.31
N VAL A 38 6.49 -3.08 13.29
CA VAL A 38 6.96 -2.93 14.66
C VAL A 38 8.03 -4.00 14.92
N TRP A 39 9.18 -3.58 15.44
CA TRP A 39 10.28 -4.48 15.74
C TRP A 39 9.84 -5.61 16.68
N GLY A 40 10.15 -6.86 16.30
CA GLY A 40 9.80 -8.05 17.08
C GLY A 40 8.33 -8.49 16.96
N VAL A 41 7.51 -7.82 16.14
CA VAL A 41 6.10 -8.16 15.94
C VAL A 41 5.90 -8.65 14.50
N ASN A 42 5.26 -9.81 14.36
CA ASN A 42 4.85 -10.32 13.05
C ASN A 42 3.81 -9.39 12.41
N ALA A 43 3.82 -9.26 11.08
CA ALA A 43 2.94 -8.32 10.37
C ALA A 43 1.45 -8.48 10.72
N TYR A 44 0.96 -9.72 10.84
CA TYR A 44 -0.44 -9.99 11.20
C TYR A 44 -0.82 -9.63 12.65
N GLY A 45 0.18 -9.44 13.51
CA GLY A 45 -0.01 -9.03 14.91
C GLY A 45 0.32 -7.55 15.15
N ALA A 46 0.83 -6.83 14.14
CA ALA A 46 1.14 -5.42 14.27
C ALA A 46 -0.16 -4.58 14.29
N PRO A 47 -0.22 -3.51 15.10
CA PRO A 47 -1.37 -2.64 15.13
C PRO A 47 -1.58 -1.97 13.76
N VAL A 48 -2.83 -1.69 13.44
CA VAL A 48 -3.21 -0.98 12.21
C VAL A 48 -3.79 0.37 12.58
N TRP A 49 -3.29 1.43 11.95
CA TRP A 49 -3.86 2.76 12.08
C TRP A 49 -4.91 2.97 10.99
N HIS A 50 -6.10 3.40 11.40
CA HIS A 50 -7.13 3.86 10.48
C HIS A 50 -7.05 5.38 10.36
N LEU A 51 -6.65 5.85 9.18
CA LEU A 51 -6.58 7.26 8.84
C LEU A 51 -7.80 7.63 7.99
N ARG A 52 -8.40 8.76 8.35
CA ARG A 52 -9.41 9.45 7.55
C ARG A 52 -8.78 10.71 6.99
N ARG A 53 -9.00 10.97 5.70
CA ARG A 53 -8.58 12.24 5.11
C ARG A 53 -9.35 13.37 5.77
N ASN A 54 -8.64 14.36 6.29
CA ASN A 54 -9.22 15.54 6.93
C ASN A 54 -8.40 16.77 6.56
N GLY A 55 -8.87 17.52 5.56
CA GLY A 55 -8.11 18.60 4.96
C GLY A 55 -6.91 18.12 4.12
N ALA A 56 -6.16 19.08 3.59
CA ALA A 56 -4.99 18.82 2.76
C ALA A 56 -3.70 18.78 3.60
N GLY A 57 -2.74 17.96 3.17
CA GLY A 57 -1.37 17.93 3.73
C GLY A 57 -1.23 17.16 5.05
N GLY A 58 -2.27 16.43 5.47
CA GLY A 58 -2.20 15.57 6.65
C GLY A 58 -1.55 14.21 6.39
N MET A 59 -1.52 13.37 7.42
CA MET A 59 -0.95 12.01 7.38
C MET A 59 -1.47 11.17 6.21
N PHE A 60 -2.77 11.27 5.89
CA PHE A 60 -3.36 10.58 4.75
C PHE A 60 -2.65 10.93 3.44
N ASP A 61 -2.49 12.24 3.16
CA ASP A 61 -1.88 12.73 1.92
C ASP A 61 -0.40 12.35 1.85
N THR A 62 0.30 12.34 2.99
CA THR A 62 1.69 11.90 3.07
C THR A 62 1.85 10.43 2.68
N TYR A 63 1.03 9.53 3.22
CA TYR A 63 1.08 8.11 2.85
C TYR A 63 0.61 7.87 1.41
N ALA A 64 -0.41 8.59 0.94
CA ALA A 64 -0.88 8.50 -0.44
C ALA A 64 0.23 8.89 -1.43
N ALA A 65 0.88 10.04 -1.22
CA ALA A 65 2.00 10.47 -2.06
C ALA A 65 3.17 9.49 -2.02
N SER A 66 3.45 8.89 -0.86
CA SER A 66 4.48 7.84 -0.75
C SER A 66 4.12 6.58 -1.54
N PHE A 67 2.85 6.17 -1.55
CA PHE A 67 2.40 5.04 -2.36
C PHE A 67 2.57 5.35 -3.85
N ASP A 68 2.10 6.51 -4.30
CA ASP A 68 2.15 6.93 -5.69
C ASP A 68 3.60 6.97 -6.21
N ALA A 69 4.53 7.51 -5.43
CA ALA A 69 5.95 7.53 -5.78
C ALA A 69 6.55 6.11 -5.95
N VAL A 70 6.14 5.14 -5.12
CA VAL A 70 6.53 3.74 -5.29
C VAL A 70 5.89 3.15 -6.54
N TRP A 71 4.60 3.42 -6.77
CA TRP A 71 3.83 2.89 -7.89
C TRP A 71 4.36 3.33 -9.25
N GLU A 72 4.77 4.60 -9.36
CA GLU A 72 5.36 5.19 -10.57
C GLU A 72 6.65 4.49 -11.01
N THR A 73 7.44 3.98 -10.05
CA THR A 73 8.71 3.28 -10.32
C THR A 73 8.58 1.75 -10.35
N ALA A 74 7.41 1.22 -9.96
CA ALA A 74 7.15 -0.20 -9.90
C ALA A 74 6.99 -0.80 -11.31
N ARG A 75 7.47 -2.02 -11.50
CA ARG A 75 7.39 -2.73 -12.80
C ARG A 75 6.09 -3.52 -12.89
N PRO A 76 5.34 -3.46 -14.01
CA PRO A 76 4.20 -4.35 -14.23
C PRO A 76 4.59 -5.82 -14.06
N VAL A 77 3.66 -6.60 -13.51
CA VAL A 77 3.78 -8.06 -13.48
C VAL A 77 3.08 -8.60 -14.72
N GLU A 78 3.85 -9.29 -15.55
CA GLU A 78 3.35 -9.99 -16.73
C GLU A 78 3.33 -11.50 -16.45
N ARG A 79 2.56 -12.24 -17.26
CA ARG A 79 2.44 -13.70 -17.15
C ARG A 79 3.70 -14.42 -17.63
#